data_AF-A0A349P0Q7-F1
#
_entry.id   AF-A0A349P0Q7-F1
#
_cell.length_a   1.000
_cell.length_b   1.000
_cell.length_c   1.000
_cell.angle_alpha   90.00
_cell.angle_beta   90.00
_cell.angle_gamma   90.00
#
_symmetry.space_group_name_H-M   'P 1'
#
loop_
_entity.id
_entity.type
_entity.pdbx_description
1 polymer ?
#
loop_
_entity_poly.entity_id
_entity_poly.type
_entity_poly.pdbx_seq_one_letter_code
_entity_poly.pdbx_strand_id
1 'polypeptide(L)'
;MNMNLSMNTKEKRESGFTLLELLIVVSIIAILSVALVLVLNPAEALKKSRDAQRLSDMSTMKTALGLYLTSTSTPYLGANAAGALNNTWCKATPSIAPVSPAKIFYSLPTAVGTISQATLDGASTYAAAQQSASVAAATVTDGSGWIPVAFDNLVGGSPLSNLPIDPVNAFGSGHTGAAVDNTDLMYRYACSVTPLAFEIDAALESSTYATGADSKLTSDGGNNSNFYEVGTNLKILGTGNNF
;
A
#
# COMPACT_ATOMS: atom_id res chain seq x y z
N MET A 1 -50.00 -18.34 -73.67
CA MET A 1 -48.89 -19.13 -73.08
C MET A 1 -48.48 -18.42 -71.80
N ASN A 2 -49.02 -18.82 -70.64
CA ASN A 2 -48.61 -18.25 -69.35
C ASN A 2 -48.03 -19.38 -68.51
N MET A 3 -46.73 -19.32 -68.28
CA MET A 3 -45.98 -20.28 -67.46
C MET A 3 -45.88 -19.70 -66.06
N ASN A 4 -46.55 -20.32 -65.10
CA ASN A 4 -46.56 -19.90 -63.71
C ASN A 4 -45.40 -20.62 -63.00
N LEU A 5 -44.34 -19.89 -62.63
CA LEU A 5 -43.22 -20.44 -61.85
C LEU A 5 -43.51 -20.24 -60.37
N SER A 6 -43.80 -21.33 -59.66
CA SER A 6 -43.93 -21.33 -58.20
C SER A 6 -42.56 -21.51 -57.56
N MET A 7 -42.01 -20.46 -56.95
CA MET A 7 -40.80 -20.53 -56.11
C MET A 7 -41.18 -21.11 -54.75
N ASN A 8 -40.66 -22.29 -54.43
CA ASN A 8 -40.80 -22.94 -53.13
C ASN A 8 -39.68 -22.46 -52.19
N THR A 9 -39.94 -21.45 -51.38
CA THR A 9 -39.05 -21.01 -50.30
C THR A 9 -39.22 -21.92 -49.08
N LYS A 10 -38.21 -22.74 -48.78
CA LYS A 10 -38.13 -23.50 -47.52
C LYS A 10 -37.93 -22.53 -46.35
N GLU A 11 -39.00 -22.30 -45.58
CA GLU A 11 -38.97 -21.66 -44.27
C GLU A 11 -38.03 -22.41 -43.33
N LYS A 12 -36.99 -21.73 -42.84
CA LYS A 12 -36.00 -22.27 -41.90
C LYS A 12 -36.61 -22.23 -40.51
N ARG A 13 -37.04 -23.38 -39.98
CA ARG A 13 -37.57 -23.48 -38.61
C ARG A 13 -36.47 -23.19 -37.59
N GLU A 14 -36.57 -22.07 -36.89
CA GLU A 14 -35.74 -21.82 -35.72
C GLU A 14 -36.30 -22.61 -34.52
N SER A 15 -35.49 -23.50 -33.96
CA SER A 15 -35.82 -24.27 -32.77
C SER A 15 -35.68 -23.39 -31.53
N GLY A 16 -36.78 -23.13 -30.83
CA GLY A 16 -36.79 -22.44 -29.54
C GLY A 16 -36.47 -23.39 -28.38
N PHE A 17 -35.90 -22.84 -27.29
CA PHE A 17 -35.68 -23.55 -26.04
C PHE A 17 -37.00 -23.93 -25.35
N THR A 18 -37.03 -25.07 -24.67
CA THR A 18 -38.17 -25.46 -23.84
C THR A 18 -38.13 -24.77 -22.48
N LEU A 19 -39.30 -24.52 -21.86
CA LEU A 19 -39.38 -23.95 -20.51
C LEU A 19 -38.71 -24.85 -19.45
N LEU A 20 -38.76 -26.17 -19.66
CA LEU A 20 -38.12 -27.14 -18.77
C LEU A 20 -36.60 -27.03 -18.82
N GLU A 21 -36.01 -26.85 -19.99
CA GLU A 21 -34.56 -26.64 -20.13
C GLU A 21 -34.12 -25.37 -19.41
N LEU A 22 -34.86 -24.26 -19.57
CA LEU A 22 -34.54 -23.03 -18.87
C LEU A 22 -34.62 -23.20 -17.34
N LEU A 23 -35.65 -23.91 -16.85
CA LEU A 23 -35.84 -24.19 -15.43
C LEU A 23 -34.68 -25.02 -14.84
N ILE A 24 -34.25 -26.07 -15.54
CA ILE A 24 -33.14 -26.91 -15.10
C ILE A 24 -31.84 -26.10 -15.07
N VAL A 25 -31.60 -25.26 -16.08
CA VAL A 25 -30.38 -24.43 -16.15
C VAL A 25 -30.30 -23.46 -14.98
N VAL A 26 -31.36 -22.70 -14.69
CA VAL A 26 -31.34 -21.76 -13.56
C VAL A 26 -31.22 -22.49 -12.21
N SER A 27 -31.78 -23.69 -12.09
CA SER A 27 -31.66 -24.52 -10.90
C SER A 27 -30.21 -25.00 -10.67
N ILE A 28 -29.53 -25.45 -11.74
CA ILE A 28 -28.12 -25.87 -11.66
C ILE A 28 -27.22 -24.68 -11.36
N ILE A 29 -27.44 -23.52 -12.01
CA ILE A 29 -26.68 -22.30 -11.76
C ILE A 29 -26.81 -21.89 -10.29
N ALA A 30 -28.03 -21.90 -9.72
CA ALA A 30 -28.24 -21.53 -8.33
C ALA A 30 -27.44 -22.39 -7.34
N ILE A 31 -27.40 -23.72 -7.55
CA ILE A 31 -26.65 -24.66 -6.70
C ILE A 31 -25.14 -24.42 -6.84
N LEU A 32 -24.65 -24.30 -8.08
CA LEU A 32 -23.22 -24.09 -8.35
C LEU A 32 -22.73 -22.74 -7.82
N SER A 33 -23.55 -21.69 -7.91
CA SER A 33 -23.20 -20.36 -7.40
C SER A 33 -22.96 -20.35 -5.89
N VAL A 34 -23.79 -21.06 -5.10
CA VAL A 34 -23.60 -21.15 -3.65
C VAL A 34 -22.31 -21.90 -3.31
N ALA A 35 -22.06 -23.03 -3.98
CA ALA A 35 -20.84 -23.81 -3.76
C ALA A 35 -19.56 -23.01 -4.11
N LEU A 36 -19.60 -22.22 -5.20
CA LEU A 36 -18.47 -21.43 -5.66
C LEU A 36 -18.03 -20.37 -4.64
N VAL A 37 -18.99 -19.67 -4.01
CA VAL A 37 -18.68 -18.61 -3.03
C VAL A 37 -18.02 -19.18 -1.78
N LEU A 38 -18.43 -20.38 -1.35
CA LEU A 38 -17.83 -21.07 -0.20
C LEU A 38 -16.39 -21.52 -0.48
N VAL A 39 -16.08 -21.90 -1.73
CA VAL A 39 -14.75 -22.38 -2.11
C VAL A 39 -13.78 -21.23 -2.45
N LEU A 40 -14.25 -20.20 -3.17
CA LEU A 40 -13.37 -19.19 -3.76
C LEU A 40 -13.11 -17.94 -2.90
N ASN A 41 -13.73 -17.81 -1.72
CA ASN A 41 -13.63 -16.65 -0.82
C ASN A 41 -13.26 -15.34 -1.57
N PRO A 42 -14.18 -14.78 -2.38
CA PRO A 42 -13.87 -13.69 -3.30
C PRO A 42 -13.34 -12.43 -2.59
N ALA A 43 -13.74 -12.21 -1.33
CA ALA A 43 -13.20 -11.13 -0.51
C ALA A 43 -11.69 -11.28 -0.26
N GLU A 44 -11.23 -12.50 0.03
CA GLU A 44 -9.80 -12.80 0.20
C GLU A 44 -9.03 -12.66 -1.13
N ALA A 45 -9.63 -13.05 -2.26
CA ALA A 45 -9.01 -12.86 -3.57
C ALA A 45 -8.77 -11.36 -3.88
N LEU A 46 -9.74 -10.50 -3.56
CA LEU A 46 -9.59 -9.04 -3.70
C LEU A 46 -8.51 -8.48 -2.76
N LYS A 47 -8.44 -8.96 -1.51
CA LYS A 47 -7.38 -8.58 -0.56
C LYS A 47 -6.00 -8.98 -1.09
N LYS A 48 -5.84 -10.20 -1.59
CA LYS A 48 -4.61 -10.67 -2.24
C LYS A 48 -4.19 -9.80 -3.42
N SER A 49 -5.16 -9.36 -4.24
CA SER A 49 -4.88 -8.46 -5.36
C SER A 49 -4.35 -7.10 -4.89
N ARG A 50 -4.93 -6.52 -3.83
CA ARG A 50 -4.46 -5.24 -3.27
C ARG A 50 -3.12 -5.39 -2.59
N ASP A 51 -2.89 -6.48 -1.86
CA ASP A 51 -1.58 -6.74 -1.25
C ASP A 51 -0.50 -7.00 -2.30
N ALA A 52 -0.82 -7.66 -3.41
CA ALA A 52 0.13 -7.79 -4.54
C ALA A 52 0.53 -6.41 -5.09
N GLN A 53 -0.41 -5.46 -5.15
CA GLN A 53 -0.10 -4.07 -5.48
C GLN A 53 0.82 -3.43 -4.43
N ARG A 54 0.53 -3.58 -3.13
CA ARG A 54 1.38 -3.07 -2.04
C ARG A 54 2.80 -3.59 -2.11
N LEU A 55 2.97 -4.91 -2.31
CA LEU A 55 4.28 -5.55 -2.46
C LEU A 55 5.04 -4.98 -3.67
N SER A 56 4.34 -4.76 -4.79
CA SER A 56 4.92 -4.15 -5.99
C SER A 56 5.33 -2.70 -5.75
N ASP A 57 4.46 -1.88 -5.16
CA ASP A 57 4.70 -0.48 -4.85
C ASP A 57 5.92 -0.32 -3.94
N MET A 58 5.99 -1.12 -2.87
CA MET A 58 7.10 -1.11 -1.93
C MET A 58 8.42 -1.56 -2.57
N SER A 59 8.39 -2.57 -3.43
CA SER A 59 9.56 -2.98 -4.22
C SER A 59 10.05 -1.85 -5.12
N THR A 60 9.15 -1.19 -5.83
CA THR A 60 9.45 -0.05 -6.71
C THR A 60 10.03 1.14 -5.94
N MET A 61 9.45 1.49 -4.78
CA MET A 61 9.99 2.54 -3.91
C MET A 61 11.38 2.19 -3.35
N LYS A 62 11.58 0.94 -2.91
CA LYS A 62 12.89 0.45 -2.45
C LYS A 62 13.96 0.60 -3.54
N THR A 63 13.65 0.21 -4.77
CA THR A 63 14.57 0.37 -5.91
C THR A 63 14.87 1.83 -6.20
N ALA A 64 13.86 2.71 -6.21
CA ALA A 64 14.03 4.14 -6.44
C ALA A 64 14.91 4.81 -5.38
N LEU A 65 14.67 4.51 -4.09
CA LEU A 65 15.50 5.00 -3.00
C LEU A 65 16.92 4.43 -3.04
N GLY A 66 17.09 3.16 -3.42
CA GLY A 66 18.40 2.56 -3.64
C GLY A 66 19.18 3.23 -4.77
N LEU A 67 18.52 3.54 -5.88
CA LEU A 67 19.13 4.30 -6.98
C LEU A 67 19.50 5.71 -6.52
N TYR A 68 18.62 6.38 -5.78
CA TYR A 68 18.88 7.71 -5.23
C TYR A 68 20.12 7.73 -4.33
N LEU A 69 20.23 6.79 -3.40
CA LEU A 69 21.34 6.67 -2.46
C LEU A 69 22.69 6.41 -3.14
N THR A 70 22.69 5.68 -4.26
CA THR A 70 23.91 5.31 -4.97
C THR A 70 24.32 6.33 -6.03
N SER A 71 23.39 7.15 -6.51
CA SER A 71 23.60 8.12 -7.59
C SER A 71 23.73 9.57 -7.10
N THR A 72 23.50 9.82 -5.81
CA THR A 72 23.60 11.16 -5.20
C THR A 72 24.83 11.25 -4.31
N SER A 73 25.65 12.28 -4.48
CA SER A 73 26.88 12.47 -3.70
C SER A 73 26.63 12.81 -2.23
N THR A 74 25.55 13.56 -1.95
CA THR A 74 25.12 13.97 -0.61
C THR A 74 23.63 13.66 -0.45
N PRO A 75 23.26 12.39 -0.20
CA PRO A 75 21.87 11.98 -0.15
C PRO A 75 21.14 12.53 1.09
N TYR A 76 19.95 13.06 0.86
CA TYR A 76 19.00 13.43 1.91
C TYR A 76 17.78 12.52 1.84
N LEU A 77 17.57 11.75 2.91
CA LEU A 77 16.43 10.87 3.16
C LEU A 77 15.38 11.50 4.08
N GLY A 78 15.65 12.70 4.61
CA GLY A 78 14.72 13.40 5.49
C GLY A 78 14.72 14.91 5.24
N ALA A 79 13.72 15.57 5.80
CA ALA A 79 13.56 17.02 5.76
C ALA A 79 13.67 17.66 7.15
N ASN A 80 13.47 18.98 7.20
CA ASN A 80 13.29 19.77 8.42
C ASN A 80 11.88 20.37 8.51
N ALA A 81 11.63 21.12 9.60
CA ALA A 81 10.35 21.80 9.86
C ALA A 81 9.88 22.77 8.77
N ALA A 82 10.81 23.33 8.00
CA ALA A 82 10.50 24.20 6.87
C ALA A 82 10.38 23.44 5.54
N GLY A 83 10.46 22.11 5.55
CA GLY A 83 10.39 21.26 4.35
C GLY A 83 11.71 21.16 3.57
N ALA A 84 12.81 21.75 4.05
CA ALA A 84 14.09 21.64 3.37
C ALA A 84 14.75 20.28 3.64
N LEU A 85 15.29 19.66 2.59
CA LEU A 85 15.95 18.35 2.63
C LEU A 85 17.28 18.44 3.37
N ASN A 86 17.43 17.75 4.51
CA ASN A 86 18.65 17.80 5.33
C ASN A 86 18.82 16.70 6.41
N ASN A 87 18.07 15.60 6.35
CA ASN A 87 18.12 14.48 7.32
C ASN A 87 17.83 14.84 8.79
N THR A 88 17.39 16.06 9.12
CA THR A 88 17.13 16.46 10.51
C THR A 88 16.10 15.56 11.19
N TRP A 89 15.09 15.13 10.44
CA TRP A 89 14.03 14.24 10.93
C TRP A 89 14.32 12.74 10.76
N CYS A 90 15.53 12.37 10.35
CA CYS A 90 15.96 10.98 10.44
C CYS A 90 16.41 10.63 11.87
N LYS A 91 16.27 9.36 12.25
CA LYS A 91 16.83 8.83 13.50
C LYS A 91 18.35 8.91 13.51
N ALA A 92 18.94 9.16 14.68
CA ALA A 92 20.41 9.17 14.82
C ALA A 92 21.03 7.82 14.40
N THR A 93 20.44 6.73 14.89
CA THR A 93 20.78 5.35 14.56
C THR A 93 19.49 4.55 14.32
N PRO A 94 19.53 3.42 13.60
CA PRO A 94 18.46 2.43 13.64
C PRO A 94 18.20 2.05 15.10
N SER A 95 16.99 2.30 15.57
CA SER A 95 16.60 2.05 16.94
C SER A 95 15.09 1.94 17.02
N ILE A 96 14.64 0.92 17.73
CA ILE A 96 13.25 0.71 18.15
C ILE A 96 12.81 1.69 19.26
N ALA A 97 13.66 2.67 19.61
CA ALA A 97 13.39 3.66 20.63
C ALA A 97 13.25 5.06 20.01
N PRO A 98 12.40 5.93 20.60
CA PRO A 98 12.26 7.31 20.18
C PRO A 98 13.59 8.04 20.32
N VAL A 99 14.08 8.56 19.21
CA VAL A 99 15.16 9.54 19.21
C VAL A 99 14.60 10.85 18.67
N SER A 100 14.57 11.89 19.50
CA SER A 100 14.24 13.24 19.06
C SER A 100 15.42 13.81 18.26
N PRO A 101 15.22 14.46 17.10
CA PRO A 101 13.95 14.95 16.54
C PRO A 101 13.43 14.13 15.34
N ALA A 102 13.42 12.79 15.41
CA ALA A 102 13.00 11.94 14.29
C ALA A 102 11.49 12.00 14.01
N LYS A 103 11.11 11.73 12.75
CA LYS A 103 9.72 11.63 12.30
C LYS A 103 9.41 10.35 11.51
N ILE A 104 8.14 9.96 11.56
CA ILE A 104 7.52 8.99 10.65
C ILE A 104 6.64 9.75 9.66
N PHE A 105 6.73 9.36 8.39
CA PHE A 105 5.96 9.95 7.29
C PHE A 105 4.94 8.94 6.77
N TYR A 106 3.73 9.42 6.47
CA TYR A 106 2.59 8.57 6.07
C TYR A 106 2.10 8.93 4.66
N SER A 107 1.78 7.92 3.85
CA SER A 107 1.27 8.09 2.49
C SER A 107 -0.21 8.50 2.44
N LEU A 108 -0.54 9.68 2.97
CA LEU A 108 -1.93 10.14 3.06
C LEU A 108 -2.25 11.11 1.90
N PRO A 109 -3.29 10.84 1.08
CA PRO A 109 -3.64 11.64 -0.10
C PRO A 109 -4.35 12.96 0.28
N THR A 110 -4.89 13.05 1.49
CA THR A 110 -5.53 14.24 2.03
C THR A 110 -4.82 14.65 3.30
N ALA A 111 -4.67 15.97 3.48
CA ALA A 111 -4.23 16.55 4.73
C ALA A 111 -5.16 16.09 5.85
N VAL A 112 -4.72 15.15 6.67
CA VAL A 112 -5.23 15.04 8.02
C VAL A 112 -4.40 15.99 8.89
N GLY A 113 -5.00 16.51 9.96
CA GLY A 113 -4.29 17.34 10.91
C GLY A 113 -3.10 16.61 11.55
N THR A 114 -2.52 17.17 12.60
CA THR A 114 -1.46 16.50 13.34
C THR A 114 -1.90 15.11 13.80
N ILE A 115 -1.29 14.04 13.27
CA ILE A 115 -1.41 12.72 13.87
C ILE A 115 -0.80 12.84 15.27
N SER A 116 -1.65 12.66 16.27
CA SER A 116 -1.41 12.88 17.68
C SER A 116 -1.44 11.54 18.38
N GLN A 117 -0.36 10.77 18.22
CA GLN A 117 -0.15 9.55 19.01
C GLN A 117 0.59 9.86 20.31
N ALA A 118 0.07 9.32 21.42
CA ALA A 118 0.74 9.37 22.72
C ALA A 118 1.90 8.35 22.81
N THR A 119 1.84 7.30 21.99
CA THR A 119 2.82 6.21 21.91
C THR A 119 3.02 5.90 20.44
N LEU A 120 4.23 6.12 19.93
CA LEU A 120 4.70 5.61 18.64
C LEU A 120 5.73 4.52 18.89
N ASP A 121 6.06 3.70 17.90
CA ASP A 121 7.26 2.84 17.87
C ASP A 121 7.58 2.12 19.21
N GLY A 122 6.52 1.67 19.92
CA GLY A 122 6.62 0.93 21.18
C GLY A 122 6.99 1.73 22.45
N ALA A 123 7.17 3.07 22.40
CA ALA A 123 7.58 3.85 23.58
C ALA A 123 6.50 4.83 24.11
N SER A 124 6.45 4.96 25.44
CA SER A 124 5.37 5.61 26.20
C SER A 124 5.40 7.14 26.24
N THR A 125 6.39 7.79 25.62
CA THR A 125 6.52 9.26 25.63
C THR A 125 6.89 9.78 24.24
N TYR A 126 5.91 9.94 23.35
CA TYR A 126 6.09 10.74 22.14
C TYR A 126 5.44 12.10 22.30
N ALA A 127 6.17 13.14 21.94
CA ALA A 127 5.54 14.43 21.68
C ALA A 127 4.86 14.37 20.30
N ALA A 128 3.61 14.82 20.20
CA ALA A 128 2.84 14.93 18.96
C ALA A 128 3.55 15.71 17.82
N ALA A 129 4.68 16.36 18.10
CA ALA A 129 5.54 17.09 17.15
C ALA A 129 6.39 16.19 16.22
N GLN A 130 6.39 14.87 16.40
CA GLN A 130 7.26 13.91 15.70
C GLN A 130 6.58 13.12 14.58
N GLN A 131 5.42 13.58 14.10
CA GLN A 131 4.66 12.91 13.04
C GLN A 131 4.43 13.90 11.90
N SER A 132 4.60 13.41 10.67
CA SER A 132 4.22 14.16 9.48
C SER A 132 3.25 13.30 8.68
N ALA A 133 1.94 13.51 8.90
CA ALA A 133 0.99 13.25 7.84
C ALA A 133 1.28 14.25 6.73
N SER A 134 1.93 13.82 5.65
CA SER A 134 2.20 14.74 4.54
C SER A 134 0.90 15.27 3.93
N VAL A 135 0.96 16.50 3.44
CA VAL A 135 -0.15 17.29 2.91
C VAL A 135 0.14 17.71 1.45
N ALA A 136 -0.94 17.90 0.68
CA ALA A 136 -1.10 18.57 -0.62
C ALA A 136 -0.46 17.98 -1.88
N ALA A 137 0.62 17.20 -1.74
CA ALA A 137 1.37 16.66 -2.88
C ALA A 137 1.90 15.24 -2.63
N ALA A 138 1.18 14.40 -1.87
CA ALA A 138 1.71 13.11 -1.41
C ALA A 138 2.35 12.26 -2.52
N THR A 139 1.83 12.34 -3.75
CA THR A 139 2.29 11.55 -4.90
C THR A 139 3.47 12.17 -5.66
N VAL A 140 3.96 13.37 -5.32
CA VAL A 140 5.05 14.01 -6.08
C VAL A 140 6.43 13.49 -5.69
N THR A 141 7.40 13.67 -6.58
CA THR A 141 8.76 13.10 -6.48
C THR A 141 9.85 14.17 -6.32
N ASP A 142 9.48 15.43 -6.13
CA ASP A 142 10.37 16.59 -6.03
C ASP A 142 10.93 16.83 -4.61
N GLY A 143 10.62 15.94 -3.66
CA GLY A 143 11.01 16.05 -2.25
C GLY A 143 9.96 16.66 -1.34
N SER A 144 8.84 17.15 -1.87
CA SER A 144 7.68 17.62 -1.10
C SER A 144 6.59 16.55 -0.88
N GLY A 145 6.77 15.36 -1.46
CA GLY A 145 5.89 14.20 -1.28
C GLY A 145 5.99 13.56 0.11
N TRP A 146 5.26 12.46 0.31
CA TRP A 146 5.24 11.76 1.62
C TRP A 146 6.57 11.07 1.94
N ILE A 147 7.36 10.74 0.92
CA ILE A 147 8.79 10.44 1.07
C ILE A 147 9.55 11.74 0.79
N PRO A 148 10.22 12.36 1.79
CA PRO A 148 10.92 13.63 1.64
C PRO A 148 12.28 13.45 0.94
N VAL A 149 12.23 13.00 -0.31
CA VAL A 149 13.40 12.74 -1.17
C VAL A 149 13.12 13.34 -2.55
N ALA A 150 14.01 14.21 -3.02
CA ALA A 150 13.91 14.80 -4.36
C ALA A 150 14.50 13.86 -5.41
N PHE A 151 13.69 12.90 -5.86
CA PHE A 151 14.05 11.97 -6.93
C PHE A 151 14.26 12.67 -8.28
N ASP A 152 13.59 13.79 -8.52
CA ASP A 152 13.71 14.58 -9.75
C ASP A 152 15.14 15.10 -10.00
N ASN A 153 15.95 15.21 -8.96
CA ASN A 153 17.34 15.67 -9.04
C ASN A 153 18.32 14.57 -9.51
N LEU A 154 17.85 13.35 -9.77
CA LEU A 154 18.69 12.29 -10.31
C LEU A 154 19.05 12.57 -11.77
N VAL A 155 20.28 12.20 -12.14
CA VAL A 155 20.73 12.28 -13.54
C VAL A 155 19.88 11.31 -14.38
N GLY A 156 19.09 11.84 -15.30
CA GLY A 156 18.10 11.06 -16.06
C GLY A 156 16.64 11.27 -15.61
N GLY A 157 16.42 12.09 -14.58
CA GLY A 157 15.10 12.38 -14.01
C GLY A 157 14.67 11.36 -12.96
N SER A 158 13.47 11.57 -12.40
CA SER A 158 12.94 10.69 -11.37
C SER A 158 12.68 9.27 -11.92
N PRO A 159 13.12 8.21 -11.21
CA PRO A 159 12.79 6.82 -11.53
C PRO A 159 11.32 6.48 -11.25
N LEU A 160 10.58 7.37 -10.59
CA LEU A 160 9.17 7.22 -10.28
C LEU A 160 8.37 8.32 -10.98
N SER A 161 7.27 7.95 -11.63
CA SER A 161 6.32 8.94 -12.15
C SER A 161 5.47 9.58 -11.04
N ASN A 162 5.24 8.84 -9.96
CA ASN A 162 4.62 9.32 -8.73
C ASN A 162 5.00 8.41 -7.56
N LEU A 163 4.90 8.95 -6.34
CA LEU A 163 4.89 8.13 -5.13
C LEU A 163 3.53 7.43 -4.99
N PRO A 164 3.52 6.10 -4.74
CA PRO A 164 2.29 5.35 -4.62
C PRO A 164 1.54 5.71 -3.34
N ILE A 165 0.24 5.48 -3.36
CA ILE A 165 -0.67 5.56 -2.22
C ILE A 165 -1.33 4.19 -2.08
N ASP A 166 -1.60 3.78 -0.85
CA ASP A 166 -2.27 2.51 -0.57
C ASP A 166 -3.60 2.39 -1.35
N PRO A 167 -3.91 1.23 -1.96
CA PRO A 167 -5.12 1.08 -2.77
C PRO A 167 -6.45 1.32 -2.03
N VAL A 168 -6.48 1.09 -0.71
CA VAL A 168 -7.63 1.38 0.15
C VAL A 168 -7.44 2.71 0.84
N ASN A 169 -6.21 2.99 1.29
CA ASN A 169 -5.85 4.17 2.05
C ASN A 169 -6.84 4.46 3.18
N ALA A 170 -7.05 3.45 4.04
CA ALA A 170 -7.97 3.55 5.17
C ALA A 170 -7.23 4.17 6.36
N PHE A 171 -7.53 5.45 6.61
CA PHE A 171 -7.19 6.14 7.85
C PHE A 171 -8.47 6.44 8.61
N GLY A 172 -8.69 5.77 9.75
CA GLY A 172 -9.59 6.22 10.79
C GLY A 172 -11.04 6.58 10.43
N SER A 173 -11.81 5.66 9.83
CA SER A 173 -13.28 5.82 9.81
C SER A 173 -13.97 5.51 11.16
N GLY A 174 -13.21 5.28 12.24
CA GLY A 174 -13.72 5.00 13.58
C GLY A 174 -12.88 5.50 14.76
N HIS A 175 -11.81 6.27 14.52
CA HIS A 175 -10.88 6.68 15.58
C HIS A 175 -11.26 8.05 16.14
N THR A 176 -11.35 8.15 17.47
CA THR A 176 -11.51 9.43 18.17
C THR A 176 -10.12 10.02 18.42
N GLY A 177 -9.76 11.04 17.63
CA GLY A 177 -8.41 11.62 17.64
C GLY A 177 -7.51 11.00 16.57
N ALA A 178 -6.62 11.80 16.00
CA ALA A 178 -5.76 11.44 14.88
C ALA A 178 -4.68 10.43 15.31
N ALA A 179 -5.05 9.18 15.51
CA ALA A 179 -4.21 8.12 16.05
C ALA A 179 -4.13 6.97 15.02
N VAL A 180 -2.93 6.71 14.46
CA VAL A 180 -2.64 5.58 13.56
C VAL A 180 -2.46 4.26 14.31
N ASP A 181 -3.11 3.18 13.87
CA ASP A 181 -2.88 1.82 14.37
C ASP A 181 -2.30 0.87 13.30
N ASN A 182 -2.09 -0.39 13.66
CA ASN A 182 -1.54 -1.43 12.79
C ASN A 182 -2.54 -2.00 11.79
N THR A 183 -3.81 -1.62 11.88
CA THR A 183 -4.86 -2.00 10.93
C THR A 183 -5.06 -0.93 9.85
N ASP A 184 -4.57 0.28 10.08
CA ASP A 184 -4.61 1.37 9.12
C ASP A 184 -3.76 1.06 7.87
N LEU A 185 -4.43 1.10 6.72
CA LEU A 185 -3.88 0.74 5.42
C LEU A 185 -3.25 1.97 4.77
N MET A 186 -1.94 2.10 4.91
CA MET A 186 -1.11 3.16 4.33
C MET A 186 0.36 2.70 4.33
N TYR A 187 1.19 3.38 3.55
CA TYR A 187 2.64 3.25 3.63
C TYR A 187 3.19 4.20 4.69
N ARG A 188 4.21 3.72 5.40
CA ARG A 188 4.95 4.45 6.43
C ARG A 188 6.40 4.52 6.01
N TYR A 189 7.08 5.62 6.29
CA TYR A 189 8.49 5.81 5.96
C TYR A 189 9.24 6.43 7.14
N ALA A 190 10.44 5.91 7.39
CA ALA A 190 11.42 6.52 8.27
C ALA A 190 12.85 6.33 7.75
N CYS A 191 13.75 7.15 8.26
CA CYS A 191 15.17 7.10 7.92
C CYS A 191 16.04 7.16 9.17
N SER A 192 17.30 6.77 9.04
CA SER A 192 18.35 6.95 10.04
C SER A 192 19.61 7.51 9.39
N VAL A 193 20.52 8.14 10.16
CA VAL A 193 21.76 8.75 9.64
C VAL A 193 23.04 7.97 9.96
N THR A 194 23.01 7.05 10.93
CA THR A 194 24.17 6.23 11.31
C THR A 194 23.81 4.73 11.40
N PRO A 195 23.97 3.95 10.31
CA PRO A 195 24.29 4.40 8.95
C PRO A 195 23.12 5.13 8.29
N LEU A 196 23.36 5.84 7.18
CA LEU A 196 22.27 6.41 6.39
C LEU A 196 21.44 5.28 5.78
N ALA A 197 20.22 5.10 6.26
CA ALA A 197 19.34 4.00 5.87
C ALA A 197 17.87 4.44 5.92
N PHE A 198 17.01 3.68 5.25
CA PHE A 198 15.57 3.89 5.27
C PHE A 198 14.82 2.58 5.44
N GLU A 199 13.57 2.74 5.82
CA GLU A 199 12.58 1.70 5.99
C GLU A 199 11.20 2.20 5.53
N ILE A 200 10.45 1.29 4.92
CA ILE A 200 9.06 1.47 4.51
C ILE A 200 8.25 0.29 5.02
N ASP A 201 7.14 0.59 5.69
CA ASP A 201 6.24 -0.41 6.27
C ASP A 201 4.83 -0.30 5.68
N ALA A 202 4.16 -1.43 5.50
CA ALA A 202 2.76 -1.50 5.10
C ALA A 202 2.02 -2.65 5.78
N ALA A 203 0.77 -2.41 6.18
CA ALA A 203 -0.11 -3.47 6.64
C ALA A 203 -0.66 -4.26 5.43
N LEU A 204 -0.77 -5.58 5.57
CA LEU A 204 -1.36 -6.45 4.55
C LEU A 204 -2.74 -6.95 4.99
N GLU A 205 -3.69 -7.01 4.05
CA GLU A 205 -5.09 -7.33 4.35
C GLU A 205 -5.42 -8.83 4.29
N SER A 206 -4.73 -9.56 3.40
CA SER A 206 -4.92 -10.96 3.09
C SER A 206 -4.50 -11.81 4.28
N SER A 207 -5.39 -12.68 4.74
CA SER A 207 -5.04 -13.66 5.78
C SER A 207 -3.87 -14.55 5.34
N THR A 208 -3.73 -14.80 4.03
CA THR A 208 -2.62 -15.60 3.48
C THR A 208 -1.28 -14.90 3.63
N TYR A 209 -1.22 -13.58 3.38
CA TYR A 209 0.03 -12.82 3.44
C TYR A 209 0.30 -12.19 4.81
N ALA A 210 -0.73 -12.00 5.64
CA ALA A 210 -0.59 -11.46 6.99
C ALA A 210 -0.27 -12.56 8.01
N THR A 211 -1.07 -13.62 8.05
CA THR A 211 -1.08 -14.61 9.15
C THR A 211 -0.96 -16.07 8.69
N GLY A 212 -0.99 -16.31 7.38
CA GLY A 212 -0.99 -17.65 6.79
C GLY A 212 0.41 -18.25 6.70
N ALA A 213 0.48 -19.49 6.19
CA ALA A 213 1.76 -20.18 5.98
C ALA A 213 2.70 -19.43 5.01
N ASP A 214 2.14 -18.66 4.07
CA ASP A 214 2.86 -17.81 3.12
C ASP A 214 3.00 -16.35 3.59
N SER A 215 2.92 -16.12 4.91
CA SER A 215 2.96 -14.78 5.48
C SER A 215 4.23 -14.03 5.07
N LYS A 216 4.03 -12.84 4.51
CA LYS A 216 5.09 -11.92 4.11
C LYS A 216 5.63 -11.16 5.31
N LEU A 217 4.80 -10.93 6.32
CA LEU A 217 5.16 -10.19 7.54
C LEU A 217 6.14 -10.97 8.44
N THR A 218 6.13 -12.29 8.36
CA THR A 218 7.06 -13.13 9.15
C THR A 218 8.30 -13.55 8.38
N SER A 219 8.37 -13.27 7.08
CA SER A 219 9.43 -13.74 6.18
C SER A 219 10.20 -12.62 5.50
N ASP A 220 9.92 -11.36 5.81
CA ASP A 220 10.63 -10.19 5.29
C ASP A 220 11.96 -9.91 6.01
N GLY A 221 12.17 -10.48 7.20
CA GLY A 221 13.38 -10.32 7.99
C GLY A 221 13.42 -9.03 8.81
N GLY A 222 12.29 -8.34 8.93
CA GLY A 222 12.14 -7.13 9.73
C GLY A 222 11.94 -7.41 11.21
N ASN A 223 11.51 -6.39 11.95
CA ASN A 223 11.34 -6.44 13.40
C ASN A 223 9.87 -6.45 13.86
N ASN A 224 8.90 -6.31 12.95
CA ASN A 224 7.50 -6.16 13.26
C ASN A 224 6.60 -7.11 12.47
N SER A 225 6.05 -8.10 13.17
CA SER A 225 5.16 -9.10 12.56
C SER A 225 3.79 -8.58 12.11
N ASN A 226 3.47 -7.30 12.33
CA ASN A 226 2.21 -6.69 11.88
C ASN A 226 2.35 -5.96 10.54
N PHE A 227 3.57 -5.69 10.08
CA PHE A 227 3.82 -4.94 8.86
C PHE A 227 4.76 -5.71 7.94
N TYR A 228 4.63 -5.44 6.65
CA TYR A 228 5.60 -5.89 5.67
C TYR A 228 6.67 -4.80 5.56
N GLU A 229 7.92 -5.16 5.82
CA GLU A 229 9.01 -4.21 6.00
C GLU A 229 9.97 -4.29 4.79
N VAL A 230 10.27 -3.15 4.16
CA VAL A 230 11.30 -3.07 3.12
C VAL A 230 12.23 -1.88 3.34
N GLY A 231 13.50 -2.04 3.03
CA GLY A 231 14.46 -0.97 3.21
C GLY A 231 15.90 -1.41 3.06
N THR A 232 16.81 -0.51 3.43
CA THR A 232 18.23 -0.83 3.65
C THR A 232 18.51 -1.20 5.10
N ASN A 233 17.60 -0.89 6.02
CA ASN A 233 17.60 -1.38 7.39
C ASN A 233 16.14 -1.54 7.87
N LEU A 234 15.78 -2.73 8.34
CA LEU A 234 14.40 -3.09 8.73
C LEU A 234 14.17 -2.99 10.25
N LYS A 235 14.80 -1.99 10.88
CA LYS A 235 14.83 -1.78 12.35
C LYS A 235 14.83 -0.32 12.75
N ILE A 236 14.40 0.56 11.85
CA ILE A 236 14.24 2.00 12.05
C ILE A 236 12.85 2.30 12.62
N LEU A 237 11.81 1.67 12.09
CA LEU A 237 10.46 1.63 12.62
C LEU A 237 10.37 0.56 13.73
N GLY A 238 9.32 0.69 14.54
CA GLY A 238 9.22 -0.02 15.82
C GLY A 238 8.54 -1.36 15.75
N THR A 239 8.44 -1.99 16.91
CA THR A 239 7.80 -3.31 17.08
C THR A 239 6.41 -3.26 17.70
N GLY A 240 5.93 -2.08 18.10
CA GLY A 240 4.57 -1.89 18.64
C GLY A 240 3.45 -1.93 17.58
N ASN A 241 2.27 -1.46 18.00
CA ASN A 241 1.06 -1.52 17.17
C ASN A 241 0.65 -0.14 16.60
N ASN A 242 1.33 0.95 16.96
CA ASN A 242 0.88 2.31 16.69
C ASN A 242 2.01 3.16 16.09
N PHE A 243 2.24 3.11 14.79
CA PHE A 243 3.18 3.99 14.11
C PHE A 243 2.84 4.10 12.65
#